data_AF-A0A9D6MRG8-F1
#
_entry.id   AF-A0A9D6MRG8-F1
#
_cell.length_a   1.000
_cell.length_b   1.000
_cell.length_c   1.000
_cell.angle_alpha   90.00
_cell.angle_beta   90.00
_cell.angle_gamma   90.00
#
_symmetry.space_group_name_H-M   'P 1'
#
loop_
_entity.id
_entity.type
_entity.pdbx_description
1 polymer ?
#
loop_
_entity_poly.entity_id
_entity_poly.type
_entity_poly.pdbx_seq_one_letter_code
_entity_poly.pdbx_strand_id
1 'polypeptide(L)'
;MSSAQERAKELAREMKRAIMEAKTAEARAKRLGEEVLLALAEAKKELEAASTIVEYPTGRYECKQCGHGSIFSQPYRELPACDNCGSHEYVGAEPTITKITPPPPRKYAVGMYECTGCRTRVVVAEETDELSPCDVCGAHKLRPV
;
A
#
# COMPACT_ATOMS: atom_id res chain seq x y z
N MET A 1 28.20 -16.89 52.33
CA MET A 1 28.43 -17.03 50.87
C MET A 1 27.31 -17.88 50.31
N SER A 2 26.53 -17.38 49.34
CA SER A 2 25.47 -18.16 48.68
C SER A 2 26.07 -19.44 48.11
N SER A 3 25.43 -20.58 48.32
CA SER A 3 25.91 -21.84 47.76
C SER A 3 25.93 -21.77 46.23
N ALA A 4 26.84 -22.50 45.57
CA ALA A 4 26.86 -22.59 44.11
C ALA A 4 25.48 -23.03 43.54
N GLN A 5 24.72 -23.78 44.34
CA GLN A 5 23.38 -24.27 44.01
C GLN A 5 22.31 -23.16 44.04
N GLU A 6 22.41 -22.19 44.94
CA GLU A 6 21.52 -21.01 44.96
C GLU A 6 21.77 -20.09 43.77
N ARG A 7 23.04 -19.84 43.43
CA ARG A 7 23.41 -19.06 42.24
C ARG A 7 22.92 -19.71 40.96
N ALA A 8 23.05 -21.03 40.84
CA ALA A 8 22.55 -21.77 39.68
C ALA A 8 21.02 -21.67 39.55
N LYS A 9 20.28 -21.71 40.67
CA LYS A 9 18.81 -21.54 40.67
C LYS A 9 18.39 -20.13 40.27
N GLU A 10 19.15 -19.12 40.70
CA GLU A 10 18.89 -17.72 40.37
C GLU A 10 19.14 -17.45 38.88
N LEU A 11 20.28 -17.87 38.36
CA LEU A 11 20.60 -17.80 36.92
C LEU A 11 19.59 -18.57 36.06
N ALA A 12 19.14 -19.75 36.50
CA ALA A 12 18.11 -20.50 35.79
C ALA A 12 16.75 -19.76 35.74
N ARG A 13 16.40 -19.01 36.79
CA ARG A 13 15.19 -18.17 36.80
C ARG A 13 15.32 -16.97 35.87
N GLU A 14 16.47 -16.31 35.87
CA GLU A 14 16.75 -15.20 34.96
C GLU A 14 16.73 -15.66 33.50
N MET A 15 17.39 -16.79 33.19
CA MET A 15 17.34 -17.39 31.85
C MET A 15 15.90 -17.71 31.42
N LYS A 16 15.09 -18.29 32.32
CA LYS A 16 13.69 -18.58 32.01
C LYS A 16 12.89 -17.31 31.71
N ARG A 17 13.18 -16.21 32.41
CA ARG A 17 12.54 -14.91 32.18
C ARG A 17 12.92 -14.34 30.82
N ALA A 18 14.21 -14.34 30.50
CA ALA A 18 14.73 -13.88 29.21
C ALA A 18 14.13 -14.68 28.04
N ILE A 19 14.00 -16.01 28.17
CA ILE A 19 13.38 -16.87 27.16
C ILE A 19 11.90 -16.50 26.95
N MET A 20 11.16 -16.24 28.03
CA MET A 20 9.75 -15.83 27.95
C MET A 20 9.61 -14.48 27.24
N GLU A 21 10.45 -13.51 27.58
CA GLU A 21 10.47 -12.19 26.94
C GLU A 21 10.77 -12.32 25.44
N ALA A 22 11.78 -13.10 25.07
CA ALA A 22 12.10 -13.38 23.67
C ALA A 22 10.92 -13.98 22.88
N LYS A 23 10.24 -14.98 23.46
CA LYS A 23 9.05 -15.59 22.83
C LYS A 23 7.90 -14.59 22.65
N THR A 24 7.67 -13.71 23.63
CA THR A 24 6.63 -12.68 23.50
C THR A 24 7.00 -11.62 22.47
N ALA A 25 8.28 -11.29 22.34
CA ALA A 25 8.78 -10.40 21.30
C ALA A 25 8.62 -11.03 19.91
N GLU A 26 8.95 -12.33 19.75
CA GLU A 26 8.74 -13.07 18.51
C GLU A 26 7.25 -13.10 18.11
N ALA A 27 6.35 -13.35 19.06
CA ALA A 27 4.90 -13.34 18.80
C ALA A 27 4.39 -11.95 18.39
N ARG A 28 4.96 -10.86 18.93
CA ARG A 28 4.64 -9.50 18.48
C ARG A 28 5.18 -9.26 17.06
N ALA A 29 6.41 -9.67 16.78
CA ALA A 29 7.01 -9.51 15.47
C ALA A 29 6.20 -10.23 14.37
N LYS A 30 5.71 -11.45 14.65
CA LYS A 30 4.84 -12.19 13.71
C LYS A 30 3.54 -11.45 13.41
N ARG A 31 2.84 -10.97 14.44
CA ARG A 31 1.59 -10.20 14.26
C ARG A 31 1.81 -8.91 13.48
N LEU A 32 2.86 -8.16 13.82
CA LEU A 32 3.23 -6.94 13.09
C LEU A 32 3.61 -7.27 11.63
N GLY A 33 4.28 -8.40 11.39
CA GLY A 33 4.59 -8.87 10.04
C GLY A 33 3.34 -9.16 9.21
N GLU A 34 2.32 -9.80 9.80
CA GLU A 34 1.03 -10.05 9.16
C GLU A 34 0.28 -8.73 8.84
N GLU A 35 0.28 -7.78 9.78
CA GLU A 35 -0.32 -6.44 9.59
C GLU A 35 0.38 -5.68 8.45
N VAL A 36 1.72 -5.74 8.37
CA VAL A 36 2.48 -5.13 7.27
C VAL A 36 2.15 -5.77 5.93
N LEU A 37 2.02 -7.10 5.86
CA LEU A 37 1.65 -7.79 4.62
C LEU A 37 0.26 -7.38 4.13
N LEU A 38 -0.70 -7.20 5.03
CA LEU A 38 -2.03 -6.70 4.70
C LEU A 38 -1.99 -5.27 4.17
N ALA A 39 -1.29 -4.36 4.86
CA ALA A 39 -1.13 -2.98 4.42
C ALA A 39 -0.44 -2.87 3.05
N LEU A 40 0.57 -3.72 2.78
CA LEU A 40 1.22 -3.78 1.47
C LEU A 40 0.30 -4.31 0.37
N ALA A 41 -0.59 -5.25 0.69
CA ALA A 41 -1.59 -5.75 -0.25
C ALA A 41 -2.65 -4.68 -0.59
N GLU A 42 -3.05 -3.87 0.37
CA GLU A 42 -3.95 -2.72 0.16
C GLU A 42 -3.29 -1.64 -0.71
N ALA A 43 -2.06 -1.23 -0.37
CA ALA A 43 -1.30 -0.25 -1.17
C ALA A 43 -1.09 -0.72 -2.63
N LYS A 44 -0.86 -2.02 -2.85
CA LYS A 44 -0.77 -2.59 -4.20
C LYS A 44 -2.11 -2.50 -4.95
N LYS A 45 -3.23 -2.78 -4.30
CA LYS A 45 -4.55 -2.64 -4.93
C LYS A 45 -4.86 -1.19 -5.30
N GLU A 46 -4.44 -0.23 -4.48
CA GLU A 46 -4.58 1.20 -4.79
C GLU A 46 -3.69 1.63 -5.96
N LEU A 47 -2.46 1.11 -6.04
CA LEU A 47 -1.55 1.33 -7.18
C LEU A 47 -2.08 0.68 -8.47
N GLU A 48 -2.61 -0.53 -8.40
CA GLU A 48 -3.18 -1.25 -9.55
C GLU A 48 -4.52 -0.66 -10.00
N ALA A 49 -5.18 0.14 -9.16
CA ALA A 49 -6.34 0.95 -9.53
C ALA A 49 -5.93 2.16 -10.38
N ALA A 50 -5.14 1.91 -11.44
CA ALA A 50 -4.96 2.80 -12.57
C ALA A 50 -6.35 3.12 -13.14
N SER A 51 -6.91 4.24 -12.69
CA SER A 51 -8.26 4.62 -13.04
C SER A 51 -8.26 5.16 -14.46
N THR A 52 -9.02 4.49 -15.32
CA THR A 52 -9.42 5.08 -16.60
C THR A 52 -10.64 5.94 -16.31
N ILE A 53 -10.45 7.26 -16.30
CA ILE A 53 -11.55 8.21 -16.20
C ILE A 53 -12.06 8.44 -17.62
N VAL A 54 -13.30 8.01 -17.87
CA VAL A 54 -14.04 8.35 -19.08
C VAL A 54 -14.92 9.55 -18.74
N GLU A 55 -14.83 10.62 -19.52
CA GLU A 55 -15.64 11.83 -19.33
C GLU A 55 -16.30 12.19 -20.67
N TYR A 56 -17.62 12.14 -20.70
CA TYR A 56 -18.43 12.60 -21.81
C TYR A 56 -18.63 14.10 -21.69
N PRO A 57 -18.17 14.91 -22.65
CA PRO A 57 -18.26 16.36 -22.57
C PRO A 57 -19.69 16.86 -22.74
N THR A 58 -19.92 18.11 -22.33
CA THR A 58 -21.19 18.79 -22.58
C THR A 58 -21.48 18.91 -24.06
N GLY A 59 -22.73 18.74 -24.46
CA GLY A 59 -23.11 18.87 -25.85
C GLY A 59 -24.45 18.24 -26.16
N ARG A 60 -24.77 18.24 -27.45
CA ARG A 60 -25.94 17.53 -27.97
C ARG A 60 -25.53 16.10 -28.33
N TYR A 61 -26.33 15.15 -27.86
CA TYR A 61 -26.18 13.74 -28.11
C TYR A 61 -27.50 13.21 -28.68
N GLU A 62 -27.40 12.20 -29.54
CA GLU A 62 -28.53 11.58 -30.19
C GLU A 62 -28.56 10.09 -29.83
N CYS A 63 -29.68 9.61 -29.29
CA CYS A 63 -29.79 8.20 -28.93
C CYS A 63 -29.67 7.32 -30.17
N LYS A 64 -28.74 6.35 -30.16
CA LYS A 64 -28.52 5.42 -31.28
C LYS A 64 -29.74 4.57 -31.60
N GLN A 65 -30.60 4.31 -30.61
CA GLN A 65 -31.76 3.44 -30.81
C GLN A 65 -32.99 4.16 -31.34
N CYS A 66 -33.33 5.33 -30.79
CA CYS A 66 -34.59 6.02 -31.12
C CYS A 66 -34.41 7.39 -31.79
N GLY A 67 -33.16 7.86 -31.98
CA GLY A 67 -32.86 9.16 -32.60
C GLY A 67 -33.23 10.36 -31.74
N HIS A 68 -33.63 10.15 -30.47
CA HIS A 68 -34.00 11.25 -29.59
C HIS A 68 -32.75 12.08 -29.23
N GLY A 69 -32.85 13.40 -29.41
CA GLY A 69 -31.77 14.33 -29.09
C GLY A 69 -31.83 14.79 -27.64
N SER A 70 -30.78 14.52 -26.87
CA SER A 70 -30.60 14.98 -25.49
C SER A 70 -29.43 15.96 -25.41
N ILE A 71 -29.54 16.97 -24.54
CA ILE A 71 -28.46 17.93 -24.30
C ILE A 71 -27.91 17.70 -22.90
N PHE A 72 -26.62 17.35 -22.81
CA PHE A 72 -25.92 17.23 -21.54
C PHE A 72 -25.23 18.55 -21.23
N SER A 73 -25.69 19.22 -20.18
CA SER A 73 -25.22 20.55 -19.75
C SER A 73 -24.01 20.53 -18.82
N GLN A 74 -23.64 19.34 -18.33
CA GLN A 74 -22.44 19.10 -17.53
C GLN A 74 -21.75 17.84 -18.06
N PRO A 75 -20.43 17.67 -17.83
CA PRO A 75 -19.77 16.42 -18.17
C PRO A 75 -20.28 15.26 -17.31
N TYR A 76 -20.28 14.07 -17.89
CA TYR A 76 -20.73 12.85 -17.22
C TYR A 76 -19.65 11.78 -17.29
N ARG A 77 -19.48 11.00 -16.22
CA ARG A 77 -18.65 9.78 -16.28
C ARG A 77 -19.35 8.64 -17.05
N GLU A 78 -20.66 8.60 -16.96
CA GLU A 78 -21.54 7.69 -17.67
C GLU A 78 -22.77 8.45 -18.16
N LEU A 79 -23.14 8.28 -19.44
CA LEU A 79 -24.30 8.95 -20.00
C LEU A 79 -25.60 8.39 -19.37
N PRO A 80 -26.53 9.26 -18.96
CA PRO A 80 -27.81 8.83 -18.40
C PRO A 80 -28.66 8.12 -19.46
N ALA A 81 -29.60 7.28 -19.00
CA ALA A 81 -30.53 6.58 -19.87
C ALA A 81 -31.35 7.58 -20.71
N CYS A 82 -31.66 7.23 -21.95
CA CYS A 82 -32.49 8.04 -22.83
C CYS A 82 -33.91 8.15 -22.28
N ASP A 83 -34.39 9.38 -22.11
CA ASP A 83 -35.73 9.67 -21.58
C ASP A 83 -36.87 9.02 -22.40
N ASN A 84 -36.64 8.73 -23.68
CA ASN A 84 -37.64 8.17 -24.58
C ASN A 84 -37.65 6.63 -24.64
N CYS A 85 -36.49 5.97 -24.52
CA CYS A 85 -36.38 4.51 -24.73
C CYS A 85 -35.53 3.75 -23.71
N GLY A 86 -34.88 4.45 -22.77
CA GLY A 86 -34.04 3.86 -21.74
C GLY A 86 -32.63 3.42 -22.18
N SER A 87 -32.26 3.61 -23.45
CA SER A 87 -30.91 3.25 -23.95
C SER A 87 -29.82 4.19 -23.41
N HIS A 88 -28.63 3.66 -23.14
CA HIS A 88 -27.44 4.42 -22.75
C HIS A 88 -26.50 4.71 -23.93
N GLU A 89 -26.89 4.28 -25.15
CA GLU A 89 -26.06 4.45 -26.33
C GLU A 89 -26.41 5.73 -27.07
N TYR A 90 -25.43 6.62 -27.20
CA TYR A 90 -25.58 7.88 -27.90
C TYR A 90 -24.53 8.06 -29.01
N VAL A 91 -24.87 8.86 -30.00
CA VAL A 91 -23.99 9.48 -30.98
C VAL A 91 -23.82 10.93 -30.57
N GLY A 92 -22.59 11.39 -30.39
CA GLY A 92 -22.32 12.76 -29.97
C GLY A 92 -20.83 13.03 -29.90
N ALA A 93 -20.45 13.94 -29.00
CA ALA A 93 -19.04 14.24 -28.78
C ALA A 93 -18.29 13.02 -28.22
N GLU A 94 -17.05 12.83 -28.66
CA GLU A 94 -16.22 11.72 -28.22
C GLU A 94 -15.85 11.88 -26.74
N PRO A 95 -15.88 10.78 -25.96
CA PRO A 95 -15.47 10.85 -24.55
C PRO A 95 -13.97 11.12 -24.44
N THR A 96 -13.61 11.97 -23.49
CA THR A 96 -12.22 12.15 -23.10
C THR A 96 -11.83 10.99 -22.19
N ILE A 97 -10.86 10.19 -22.62
CA ILE A 97 -10.36 9.04 -21.85
C ILE A 97 -9.02 9.44 -21.23
N THR A 98 -9.04 9.70 -19.92
CA THR A 98 -7.82 9.98 -19.15
C THR A 98 -7.37 8.71 -18.46
N LYS A 99 -6.20 8.20 -18.85
CA LYS A 99 -5.54 7.10 -18.13
C LYS A 99 -4.64 7.68 -17.06
N ILE A 100 -5.07 7.56 -15.80
CA ILE A 100 -4.20 7.90 -14.68
C ILE A 100 -3.19 6.77 -14.54
N THR A 101 -1.95 7.06 -14.91
CA THR A 101 -0.84 6.14 -14.65
C THR A 101 -0.42 6.38 -13.21
N PRO A 102 -0.42 5.35 -12.33
CA PRO A 102 0.11 5.52 -10.99
C PRO A 102 1.57 5.99 -11.07
N PRO A 103 2.04 6.80 -10.10
CA PRO A 103 3.44 7.18 -10.05
C PRO A 103 4.32 5.92 -10.03
N PRO A 104 5.51 5.95 -10.67
CA PRO A 104 6.43 4.82 -10.62
C PRO A 104 6.80 4.53 -9.15
N PRO A 105 6.90 3.25 -8.75
CA PRO A 105 7.28 2.89 -7.39
C PRO A 105 8.67 3.45 -7.07
N ARG A 106 8.82 4.02 -5.88
CA ARG A 106 10.11 4.54 -5.42
C ARG A 106 11.11 3.41 -5.16
N LYS A 107 12.41 3.74 -5.11
CA LYS A 107 13.49 2.73 -4.97
C LYS A 107 13.34 1.84 -3.75
N TYR A 108 12.83 2.37 -2.64
CA TYR A 108 12.56 1.63 -1.42
C TYR A 108 11.06 1.62 -1.17
N ALA A 109 10.44 0.47 -1.41
CA ALA A 109 9.04 0.23 -1.07
C ALA A 109 8.81 0.36 0.44
N VAL A 110 7.55 0.56 0.83
CA VAL A 110 7.15 0.53 2.23
C VAL A 110 7.57 -0.79 2.86
N GLY A 111 8.19 -0.74 4.03
CA GLY A 111 8.66 -1.96 4.70
C GLY A 111 9.80 -1.73 5.67
N MET A 112 10.19 -2.80 6.35
CA MET A 112 11.33 -2.81 7.25
C MET A 112 12.61 -3.15 6.50
N TYR A 113 13.67 -2.39 6.77
CA TYR A 113 14.99 -2.60 6.21
C TYR A 113 16.01 -2.79 7.33
N GLU A 114 16.75 -3.89 7.29
CA GLU A 114 17.82 -4.21 8.22
C GLU A 114 19.18 -3.83 7.64
N CYS A 115 20.07 -3.30 8.49
CA CYS A 115 21.45 -3.06 8.11
C CYS A 115 22.24 -4.37 8.05
N THR A 116 22.71 -4.74 6.85
CA THR A 116 23.54 -5.94 6.66
C THR A 116 24.93 -5.84 7.30
N GLY A 117 25.39 -4.63 7.67
CA GLY A 117 26.67 -4.41 8.32
C GLY A 117 26.67 -4.82 9.79
N CYS A 118 25.75 -4.28 10.60
CA CYS A 118 25.69 -4.52 12.04
C CYS A 118 24.48 -5.33 12.50
N ARG A 119 23.46 -5.54 11.64
CA ARG A 119 22.19 -6.22 11.97
C ARG A 119 21.42 -5.64 13.16
N THR A 120 21.80 -4.44 13.60
CA THR A 120 21.25 -3.80 14.80
C THR A 120 20.16 -2.80 14.45
N ARG A 121 20.25 -2.17 13.27
CA ARG A 121 19.31 -1.13 12.84
C ARG A 121 18.25 -1.74 11.94
N VAL A 122 16.99 -1.55 12.32
CA VAL A 122 15.80 -1.79 11.50
C VAL A 122 15.13 -0.44 11.27
N VAL A 123 14.98 -0.03 10.02
CA VAL A 123 14.35 1.24 9.62
C VAL A 123 13.07 0.93 8.88
N VAL A 124 11.99 1.66 9.16
CA VAL A 124 10.77 1.61 8.36
C VAL A 124 10.90 2.64 7.24
N ALA A 125 10.72 2.20 6.00
CA ALA A 125 10.61 3.09 4.86
C ALA A 125 9.13 3.37 4.58
N GLU A 126 8.79 4.63 4.30
CA GLU A 126 7.48 5.06 3.84
C GLU A 126 7.60 5.53 2.39
N GLU A 127 7.95 4.58 1.49
CA GLU A 127 8.10 4.83 0.06
C GLU A 127 9.06 6.00 -0.24
N THR A 128 10.37 5.73 -0.22
CA THR A 128 11.42 6.74 -0.37
C THR A 128 12.42 6.34 -1.45
N ASP A 129 13.06 7.32 -2.07
CA ASP A 129 14.16 7.09 -3.00
C ASP A 129 15.50 6.90 -2.29
N GLU A 130 15.59 7.31 -1.03
CA GLU A 130 16.81 7.27 -0.24
C GLU A 130 16.52 6.77 1.18
N LEU A 131 17.33 5.80 1.63
CA LEU A 131 17.40 5.40 3.03
C LEU A 131 18.63 6.05 3.68
N SER A 132 18.44 6.60 4.86
CA SER A 132 19.55 7.14 5.66
C SER A 132 20.57 6.05 5.99
N PRO A 133 21.88 6.35 6.01
CA PRO A 133 22.92 5.41 6.43
C PRO A 133 22.67 4.88 7.83
N CYS A 134 23.16 3.67 8.14
CA CYS A 134 22.98 3.08 9.45
C CYS A 134 23.56 3.96 10.57
N ASP A 135 22.75 4.37 11.55
CA ASP A 135 23.22 5.23 12.65
C ASP A 135 24.25 4.53 13.57
N VAL A 136 24.33 3.19 13.52
CA VAL A 136 25.22 2.38 14.36
C VAL A 136 26.58 2.16 13.70
N CYS A 137 26.62 1.85 12.40
CA CYS A 137 27.86 1.49 11.70
C CYS A 137 28.18 2.36 10.49
N GLY A 138 27.36 3.36 10.18
CA GLY A 138 27.51 4.25 9.03
C GLY A 138 27.26 3.61 7.67
N ALA A 139 26.95 2.31 7.60
CA ALA A 139 26.83 1.61 6.33
C ALA A 139 25.52 1.96 5.58
N HIS A 140 25.63 2.23 4.28
CA HIS A 140 24.49 2.37 3.35
C HIS A 140 23.96 1.03 2.82
N LYS A 141 24.11 -0.05 3.59
CA LYS A 141 23.77 -1.41 3.16
C LYS A 141 22.53 -1.92 3.89
N LEU A 142 21.41 -1.22 3.70
CA LEU A 142 20.09 -1.61 4.21
C LEU A 142 19.42 -2.55 3.20
N ARG A 143 18.89 -3.68 3.66
CA ARG A 143 18.14 -4.65 2.86
C ARG A 143 16.75 -4.87 3.44
N PRO A 144 15.73 -5.09 2.62
CA PRO A 144 14.41 -5.45 3.12
C PRO A 144 14.52 -6.72 3.97
N VAL A 145 13.81 -6.73 5.10
CA VAL A 145 13.69 -7.87 6.02
C VAL A 145 12.63 -8.84 5.50
#